data_AF-A0A5N9B266-F1
#
_entry.id   AF-A0A5N9B266-F1
#
_cell.length_a   1.000
_cell.length_b   1.000
_cell.length_c   1.000
_cell.angle_alpha   90.00
_cell.angle_beta   90.00
_cell.angle_gamma   90.00
#
_symmetry.space_group_name_H-M   'P 1'
#
loop_
_entity.id
_entity.type
_entity.pdbx_description
1 polymer ?
#
loop_
_entity_poly.entity_id
_entity_poly.type
_entity_poly.pdbx_seq_one_letter_code
_entity_poly.pdbx_strand_id
1 'polypeptide(L)'
;MGLYKIFIQTKISFVFIVIILSLLPISCFSSNESNAQETVPLNSTSTQTKELVSTPEPPVPTSPITPTPIPAPILQGTISYEDTKKGSISVSDQLHQWTFSGKKGDIITLNINTENDSNLNPIFWLTSTTTFDRINNIAISATTSYSNNVIKAENNTIENIMLRKNDIHSIIVAGEEGSNGNYEITLNLVNQDTGGGLILFETPTSGIIETYDDIDEWTFSSEKGSIISIETTIPPESNLTPSVQMYYQTIDGNDSLVMKAIRNKTAQNTYNIERFFIRNSGQYTIKVKAINNKSIGLYTLQLLTISDTDGGQLLSGTQNKGNIDFAGDTDQWTFNAKKDDLITITLQSDQQLNPYMTLNENNDIFLTKATERLINQESKKVWILLIKDFKIKTSGEYTVTAGAKGRYFGEYSVTILSRP
;
A
#
# COMPACT_ATOMS: atom_id res chain seq x y z
N MET A 1 34.05 -20.57 -40.76
CA MET A 1 34.27 -20.93 -39.34
C MET A 1 33.73 -19.77 -38.51
N GLY A 2 32.64 -19.83 -37.74
CA GLY A 2 31.87 -20.94 -37.18
C GLY A 2 31.55 -20.57 -35.73
N LEU A 3 30.25 -20.38 -35.43
CA LEU A 3 29.52 -20.61 -34.16
C LEU A 3 30.16 -20.12 -32.82
N TYR A 4 29.51 -19.37 -31.93
CA TYR A 4 28.32 -19.79 -31.17
C TYR A 4 27.63 -18.58 -30.50
N LYS A 5 26.30 -18.53 -30.60
CA LYS A 5 25.40 -17.73 -29.74
C LYS A 5 25.24 -18.44 -28.39
N ILE A 6 25.29 -17.69 -27.28
CA ILE A 6 24.72 -18.12 -26.00
C ILE A 6 23.62 -17.13 -25.62
N PHE A 7 22.38 -17.61 -25.71
CA PHE A 7 21.20 -17.01 -25.11
C PHE A 7 21.14 -17.47 -23.65
N ILE A 8 21.05 -16.54 -22.70
CA ILE A 8 20.61 -16.86 -21.33
C ILE A 8 19.14 -16.45 -21.24
N GLN A 9 18.29 -17.46 -21.08
CA GLN A 9 16.85 -17.39 -20.94
C GLN A 9 16.53 -17.54 -19.44
N THR A 10 16.15 -16.47 -18.75
CA THR A 10 15.63 -16.55 -17.37
C THR A 10 14.10 -16.55 -17.42
N LYS A 11 13.51 -17.72 -17.16
CA LYS A 11 12.08 -17.93 -17.00
C LYS A 11 11.62 -17.38 -15.64
N ILE A 12 10.66 -16.47 -15.67
CA ILE A 12 9.87 -16.01 -14.51
C ILE A 12 8.66 -16.95 -14.38
N SER A 13 8.50 -17.57 -13.21
CA SER A 13 7.35 -18.42 -12.89
C SER A 13 6.24 -17.59 -12.25
N PHE A 14 5.07 -17.56 -12.89
CA PHE A 14 3.82 -17.06 -12.32
C PHE A 14 3.08 -18.22 -11.63
N VAL A 15 2.73 -18.05 -10.35
CA VAL A 15 1.86 -18.98 -9.61
C VAL A 15 0.43 -18.46 -9.69
N PHE A 16 -0.46 -19.28 -10.25
CA PHE A 16 -1.91 -19.10 -10.22
C PHE A 16 -2.46 -19.68 -8.90
N ILE A 17 -3.25 -18.89 -8.16
CA ILE A 17 -4.10 -19.37 -7.07
C ILE A 17 -5.51 -19.59 -7.65
N VAL A 18 -5.98 -20.84 -7.57
CA VAL A 18 -7.35 -21.25 -7.90
C VAL A 18 -8.14 -21.40 -6.60
N ILE A 19 -9.24 -20.67 -6.50
CA ILE A 19 -10.26 -20.77 -5.44
C ILE A 19 -11.26 -21.86 -5.86
N ILE A 20 -11.50 -22.86 -4.99
CA ILE A 20 -12.73 -23.67 -5.05
C ILE A 20 -13.32 -23.80 -3.64
N LEU A 21 -14.57 -23.38 -3.55
CA LEU A 21 -15.51 -23.44 -2.44
C LEU A 21 -16.11 -24.85 -2.26
N SER A 22 -16.89 -25.00 -1.17
CA SER A 22 -17.91 -26.01 -0.88
C SER A 22 -17.42 -27.25 -0.12
N LEU A 23 -18.14 -27.91 0.79
CA LEU A 23 -19.32 -27.69 1.65
C LEU A 23 -19.47 -29.04 2.39
N LEU A 24 -19.79 -29.02 3.70
CA LEU A 24 -20.21 -30.16 4.55
C LEU A 24 -21.43 -30.92 3.93
N PRO A 25 -21.80 -32.18 4.31
CA PRO A 25 -22.09 -32.56 5.72
C PRO A 25 -22.00 -34.06 6.19
N ILE A 26 -21.98 -34.20 7.54
CA ILE A 26 -22.69 -35.12 8.47
C ILE A 26 -22.82 -36.64 8.15
N SER A 27 -22.34 -37.54 9.03
CA SER A 27 -23.10 -38.41 9.99
C SER A 27 -22.49 -39.79 10.35
N CYS A 28 -22.63 -40.11 11.64
CA CYS A 28 -23.01 -41.39 12.29
C CYS A 28 -22.09 -42.63 12.36
N PHE A 29 -21.74 -42.95 13.63
CA PHE A 29 -21.93 -44.21 14.37
C PHE A 29 -22.00 -45.56 13.62
N SER A 30 -21.16 -46.52 14.02
CA SER A 30 -21.61 -47.80 14.61
C SER A 30 -20.48 -48.55 15.34
N SER A 31 -20.87 -49.26 16.38
CA SER A 31 -20.12 -50.15 17.27
C SER A 31 -19.68 -51.48 16.63
N ASN A 32 -18.64 -52.14 17.17
CA ASN A 32 -18.79 -53.44 17.86
C ASN A 32 -17.47 -54.08 18.30
N GLU A 33 -17.61 -54.85 19.37
CA GLU A 33 -16.64 -55.61 20.17
C GLU A 33 -16.05 -56.86 19.50
N SER A 34 -14.97 -57.37 20.12
CA SER A 34 -14.68 -58.78 20.51
C SER A 34 -13.20 -59.13 20.22
N ASN A 35 -12.33 -59.33 21.22
CA ASN A 35 -12.22 -60.42 22.21
C ASN A 35 -11.55 -61.68 21.62
N ALA A 36 -10.35 -62.03 22.11
CA ALA A 36 -9.97 -63.40 22.53
C ALA A 36 -8.46 -63.53 22.87
N GLN A 37 -8.23 -64.17 24.01
CA GLN A 37 -6.97 -64.62 24.63
C GLN A 37 -6.38 -65.88 23.97
N GLU A 38 -5.20 -66.25 24.52
CA GLU A 38 -4.54 -67.58 24.58
C GLU A 38 -3.26 -67.67 23.74
N THR A 39 -2.13 -68.28 24.16
CA THR A 39 -1.69 -68.99 25.37
C THR A 39 -0.16 -69.13 25.28
N VAL A 40 0.51 -69.32 26.43
CA VAL A 40 1.97 -69.49 26.61
C VAL A 40 2.37 -70.96 26.36
N PRO A 41 3.65 -71.28 26.03
CA PRO A 41 4.44 -72.00 27.05
C PRO A 41 5.92 -71.58 27.16
N LEU A 42 6.40 -71.61 28.41
CA LEU A 42 7.81 -71.60 28.85
C LEU A 42 8.46 -72.98 28.59
N ASN A 43 9.75 -73.03 28.22
CA ASN A 43 10.85 -73.47 29.10
C ASN A 43 12.21 -73.54 28.36
N SER A 44 13.27 -72.98 28.96
CA SER A 44 14.51 -73.73 29.27
C SER A 44 15.51 -72.84 30.02
N THR A 45 16.12 -73.45 31.03
CA THR A 45 16.85 -72.88 32.15
C THR A 45 18.36 -72.88 31.88
N SER A 46 19.08 -71.80 32.22
CA SER A 46 20.42 -71.93 32.80
C SER A 46 20.84 -70.68 33.59
N THR A 47 21.06 -70.92 34.87
CA THR A 47 21.63 -70.10 35.94
C THR A 47 22.99 -69.47 35.62
N GLN A 48 23.17 -68.18 35.96
CA GLN A 48 24.24 -67.74 36.87
C GLN A 48 24.02 -66.33 37.42
N THR A 49 24.40 -66.20 38.68
CA THR A 49 24.04 -65.22 39.71
C THR A 49 24.58 -63.81 39.46
N LYS A 50 23.75 -62.78 39.62
CA LYS A 50 24.24 -61.41 39.90
C LYS A 50 23.37 -60.75 40.98
N GLU A 51 24.07 -60.13 41.92
CA GLU A 51 23.65 -59.61 43.21
C GLU A 51 22.33 -58.83 43.22
N LEU A 52 21.57 -58.97 44.32
CA LEU A 52 20.45 -58.09 44.65
C LEU A 52 20.98 -56.66 44.86
N VAL A 53 20.65 -55.77 43.93
CA VAL A 53 20.68 -54.32 44.14
C VAL A 53 19.22 -53.88 44.23
N SER A 54 18.83 -53.27 45.35
CA SER A 54 17.52 -52.65 45.51
C SER A 54 17.33 -51.56 44.45
N THR A 55 16.31 -51.67 43.62
CA THR A 55 15.90 -50.62 42.68
C THR A 55 15.43 -49.38 43.46
N PRO A 56 15.85 -48.15 43.11
CA PRO A 56 15.27 -46.95 43.69
C PRO A 56 13.81 -46.80 43.24
N GLU A 57 12.97 -46.32 44.16
CA GLU A 57 11.56 -46.00 43.92
C GLU A 57 11.42 -45.02 42.74
N PRO A 58 10.42 -45.17 41.84
CA PRO A 58 10.25 -44.25 40.72
C PRO A 58 9.99 -42.82 41.23
N PRO A 59 10.53 -41.79 40.55
CA PRO A 59 10.36 -40.41 40.99
C PRO A 59 8.87 -40.03 40.98
N VAL A 60 8.42 -39.42 42.08
CA VAL A 60 7.09 -38.80 42.19
C VAL A 60 6.89 -37.85 41.00
N PRO A 61 5.77 -37.93 40.25
CA PRO A 61 5.53 -37.01 39.14
C PRO A 61 5.48 -35.59 39.70
N THR A 62 6.46 -34.76 39.31
CA THR A 62 6.45 -33.32 39.59
C THR A 62 5.22 -32.72 38.93
N SER A 63 4.34 -32.11 39.73
CA SER A 63 3.19 -31.36 39.23
C SER A 63 3.63 -30.41 38.11
N PRO A 64 2.85 -30.24 37.03
CA PRO A 64 3.17 -29.26 36.00
C PRO A 64 3.31 -27.89 36.65
N ILE A 65 4.46 -27.26 36.44
CA ILE A 65 4.72 -25.89 36.87
C ILE A 65 3.66 -25.03 36.17
N THR A 66 2.68 -24.55 36.92
CA THR A 66 1.75 -23.57 36.38
C THR A 66 2.57 -22.30 36.16
N PRO A 67 2.62 -21.73 34.94
CA PRO A 67 3.38 -20.50 34.72
C PRO A 67 2.89 -19.44 35.70
N THR A 68 3.80 -18.91 36.51
CA THR A 68 3.50 -17.78 37.41
C THR A 68 2.95 -16.64 36.55
N PRO A 69 1.78 -16.07 36.88
CA PRO A 69 1.25 -14.95 36.12
C PRO A 69 2.26 -13.79 36.17
N ILE A 70 2.61 -13.24 35.00
CA ILE A 70 3.48 -12.06 34.91
C ILE A 70 2.78 -10.92 35.67
N PRO A 71 3.49 -10.21 36.58
CA PRO A 71 2.89 -9.15 37.38
C PRO A 71 2.34 -8.02 36.51
N ALA A 72 1.16 -7.51 36.88
CA ALA A 72 0.57 -6.35 36.21
C ALA A 72 1.38 -5.07 36.50
N PRO A 73 1.47 -4.12 35.56
CA PRO A 73 2.15 -2.85 35.78
C PRO A 73 1.47 -2.03 36.86
N ILE A 74 2.29 -1.44 37.72
CA ILE A 74 1.85 -0.54 38.76
C ILE A 74 1.78 0.86 38.16
N LEU A 75 0.57 1.41 38.06
CA LEU A 75 0.35 2.78 37.59
C LEU A 75 1.02 3.79 38.54
N GLN A 76 2.00 4.51 38.03
CA GLN A 76 2.74 5.54 38.75
C GLN A 76 2.09 6.93 38.63
N GLY A 77 1.37 7.17 37.52
CA GLY A 77 0.65 8.42 37.28
C GLY A 77 0.76 8.90 35.84
N THR A 78 0.47 10.18 35.64
CA THR A 78 0.55 10.83 34.33
C THR A 78 1.85 11.62 34.14
N ILE A 79 2.36 11.64 32.92
CA ILE A 79 3.47 12.49 32.48
C ILE A 79 2.99 13.40 31.34
N SER A 80 3.40 14.67 31.36
CA SER A 80 3.10 15.64 30.28
C SER A 80 4.30 15.80 29.37
N TYR A 81 4.14 16.48 28.23
CA TYR A 81 5.28 16.92 27.45
C TYR A 81 6.16 17.89 28.23
N GLU A 82 7.47 17.77 28.05
CA GLU A 82 8.55 18.47 28.74
C GLU A 82 8.65 18.20 30.24
N ASP A 83 7.90 17.21 30.76
CA ASP A 83 8.00 16.78 32.15
C ASP A 83 9.11 15.74 32.34
N THR A 84 9.74 15.80 33.51
CA THR A 84 10.56 14.71 34.07
C THR A 84 9.89 14.16 35.32
N LYS A 85 9.75 12.84 35.42
CA LYS A 85 9.22 12.12 36.60
C LYS A 85 10.25 11.13 37.12
N LYS A 86 10.18 10.85 38.43
CA LYS A 86 11.05 9.87 39.10
C LYS A 86 10.27 8.60 39.45
N GLY A 87 10.93 7.47 39.41
CA GLY A 87 10.40 6.19 39.87
C GLY A 87 11.48 5.30 40.46
N SER A 88 11.06 4.24 41.15
CA SER A 88 11.98 3.27 41.77
C SER A 88 11.48 1.84 41.57
N ILE A 89 12.25 1.03 40.85
CA ILE A 89 12.01 -0.40 40.69
C ILE A 89 12.66 -1.09 41.89
N SER A 90 11.85 -1.66 42.78
CA SER A 90 12.28 -2.26 44.04
C SER A 90 12.58 -3.76 43.90
N VAL A 91 11.97 -4.45 42.93
CA VAL A 91 12.19 -5.87 42.64
C VAL A 91 12.28 -6.10 41.13
N SER A 92 13.04 -7.11 40.71
CA SER A 92 13.41 -7.30 39.30
C SER A 92 12.27 -7.63 38.34
N ASP A 93 11.13 -8.11 38.85
CA ASP A 93 9.92 -8.40 38.07
C ASP A 93 8.88 -7.27 38.12
N GLN A 94 9.17 -6.18 38.84
CA GLN A 94 8.25 -5.05 38.95
C GLN A 94 8.18 -4.26 37.64
N LEU A 95 6.94 -4.00 37.21
CA LEU A 95 6.63 -3.16 36.07
C LEU A 95 5.98 -1.85 36.55
N HIS A 96 6.46 -0.72 36.07
CA HIS A 96 5.85 0.59 36.29
C HIS A 96 5.15 1.07 35.03
N GLN A 97 3.99 1.71 35.16
CA GLN A 97 3.27 2.32 34.06
C GLN A 97 3.13 3.82 34.29
N TRP A 98 3.57 4.61 33.31
CA TRP A 98 3.24 6.02 33.17
C TRP A 98 2.27 6.21 32.02
N THR A 99 1.36 7.18 32.10
CA THR A 99 0.42 7.48 31.01
C THR A 99 0.54 8.92 30.55
N PHE A 100 0.33 9.19 29.26
CA PHE A 100 0.24 10.57 28.74
C PHE A 100 -0.81 10.66 27.64
N SER A 101 -1.44 11.83 27.50
CA SER A 101 -2.35 12.09 26.38
C SER A 101 -1.55 12.63 25.20
N GLY A 102 -1.55 11.91 24.07
CA GLY A 102 -0.84 12.33 22.85
C GLY A 102 -1.79 12.42 21.66
N LYS A 103 -1.51 13.32 20.72
CA LYS A 103 -2.27 13.47 19.49
C LYS A 103 -1.59 12.74 18.33
N LYS A 104 -2.39 12.29 17.35
CA LYS A 104 -1.86 11.82 16.07
C LYS A 104 -1.03 12.95 15.45
N GLY A 105 0.17 12.61 14.97
CA GLY A 105 1.11 13.54 14.37
C GLY A 105 2.11 14.14 15.37
N ASP A 106 1.89 14.03 16.69
CA ASP A 106 2.90 14.46 17.66
C ASP A 106 4.16 13.59 17.52
N ILE A 107 5.32 14.22 17.37
CA ILE A 107 6.62 13.56 17.27
C ILE A 107 7.32 13.70 18.61
N ILE A 108 7.55 12.58 19.29
CA ILE A 108 8.03 12.57 20.66
C ILE A 108 9.40 11.91 20.81
N THR A 109 10.10 12.29 21.87
CA THR A 109 11.28 11.58 22.37
C THR A 109 11.08 11.23 23.83
N LEU A 110 11.35 9.98 24.19
CA LEU A 110 11.32 9.45 25.55
C LEU A 110 12.72 9.02 25.95
N ASN A 111 13.16 9.45 27.13
CA ASN A 111 14.45 9.08 27.68
C ASN A 111 14.29 8.59 29.12
N ILE A 112 14.97 7.50 29.47
CA ILE A 112 15.05 7.02 30.85
C ILE A 112 16.51 7.05 31.31
N ASN A 113 16.80 7.85 32.32
CA ASN A 113 18.10 7.89 32.97
C ASN A 113 18.04 7.17 34.31
N THR A 114 19.11 6.49 34.68
CA THR A 114 19.28 5.94 36.02
C THR A 114 19.95 6.99 36.92
N GLU A 115 19.49 7.13 38.16
CA GLU A 115 20.15 8.02 39.11
C GLU A 115 21.57 7.50 39.47
N ASN A 116 22.44 8.40 39.94
CA ASN A 116 23.76 8.01 40.44
C ASN A 116 23.62 6.94 41.53
N ASP A 117 24.48 5.91 41.47
CA ASP A 117 24.48 4.73 42.36
C ASP A 117 23.27 3.76 42.20
N SER A 118 22.45 3.93 41.17
CA SER A 118 21.41 2.96 40.80
C SER A 118 22.01 1.71 40.14
N ASN A 119 21.55 0.52 40.55
CA ASN A 119 21.89 -0.76 39.91
C ASN A 119 20.85 -1.16 38.84
N LEU A 120 20.01 -0.21 38.42
CA LEU A 120 18.96 -0.47 37.46
C LEU A 120 19.56 -0.54 36.05
N ASN A 121 19.20 -1.56 35.29
CA ASN A 121 19.36 -1.55 33.84
C ASN A 121 17.97 -1.43 33.23
N PRO A 122 17.50 -0.22 32.88
CA PRO A 122 16.11 -0.01 32.53
C PRO A 122 15.81 -0.56 31.14
N ILE A 123 14.66 -1.20 31.02
CA ILE A 123 14.03 -1.52 29.74
C ILE A 123 12.64 -0.90 29.75
N PHE A 124 12.25 -0.27 28.65
CA PHE A 124 10.92 0.31 28.57
C PHE A 124 10.30 0.20 27.18
N TRP A 125 8.97 0.34 27.19
CA TRP A 125 8.15 0.27 26.00
C TRP A 125 7.13 1.40 25.96
N LEU A 126 6.88 1.93 24.77
CA LEU A 126 5.77 2.85 24.47
C LEU A 126 4.63 2.09 23.82
N THR A 127 3.40 2.25 24.31
CA THR A 127 2.21 1.64 23.71
C THR A 127 1.00 2.58 23.64
N SER A 128 0.15 2.40 22.64
CA SER A 128 -1.14 3.10 22.50
C SER A 128 -2.30 2.42 23.22
N THR A 129 -2.10 1.28 23.88
CA THR A 129 -3.15 0.61 24.67
C THR A 129 -2.92 0.75 26.16
N THR A 130 -3.96 1.13 26.90
CA THR A 130 -3.92 1.21 28.37
C THR A 130 -4.09 -0.15 29.07
N THR A 131 -4.54 -1.19 28.34
CA THR A 131 -4.78 -2.54 28.88
C THR A 131 -3.57 -3.46 28.73
N PHE A 132 -3.03 -3.92 29.85
CA PHE A 132 -1.89 -4.84 29.98
C PHE A 132 -2.10 -6.23 29.31
N ASP A 133 -3.35 -6.65 29.12
CA ASP A 133 -3.71 -8.02 28.67
C ASP A 133 -3.16 -8.43 27.29
N ARG A 134 -2.56 -7.50 26.52
CA ARG A 134 -1.91 -7.80 25.24
C ARG A 134 -0.39 -7.78 25.25
N ILE A 135 0.28 -7.49 26.38
CA ILE A 135 1.75 -7.45 26.40
C ILE A 135 2.38 -8.86 26.29
N ASN A 136 1.66 -9.90 26.75
CA ASN A 136 2.12 -11.30 26.73
C ASN A 136 2.35 -11.88 25.32
N ASN A 137 1.69 -11.32 24.28
CA ASN A 137 1.93 -11.70 22.88
C ASN A 137 2.79 -10.68 22.10
N ILE A 138 3.02 -9.48 22.64
CA ILE A 138 3.64 -8.37 21.89
C ILE A 138 5.12 -8.16 22.26
N ALA A 139 5.57 -8.55 23.46
CA ALA A 139 6.99 -8.52 23.83
C ALA A 139 7.89 -9.39 22.89
N ILE A 140 7.29 -10.32 22.14
CA ILE A 140 7.96 -11.25 21.22
C ILE A 140 8.14 -10.65 19.81
N SER A 141 7.53 -9.50 19.49
CA SER A 141 7.52 -8.90 18.14
C SER A 141 7.94 -7.42 18.11
N ALA A 142 8.74 -6.97 19.08
CA ALA A 142 9.28 -5.61 19.08
C ALA A 142 10.20 -5.41 17.86
N THR A 143 9.74 -4.65 16.87
CA THR A 143 10.54 -4.18 15.73
C THR A 143 10.71 -2.66 15.82
N THR A 144 11.72 -2.12 15.16
CA THR A 144 12.02 -0.68 15.02
C THR A 144 10.97 0.13 14.22
N SER A 145 9.77 -0.42 14.00
CA SER A 145 8.67 0.24 13.27
C SER A 145 7.37 0.16 14.07
N TYR A 146 6.66 1.28 14.18
CA TYR A 146 5.40 1.44 14.95
C TYR A 146 4.18 0.71 14.35
N SER A 147 4.39 -0.37 13.60
CA SER A 147 3.30 -1.16 13.01
C SER A 147 2.50 -1.95 14.06
N ASN A 148 3.06 -2.17 15.27
CA ASN A 148 2.52 -3.09 16.27
C ASN A 148 1.98 -2.43 17.57
N ASN A 149 1.75 -1.11 17.61
CA ASN A 149 1.30 -0.36 18.80
C ASN A 149 2.23 -0.48 20.04
N VAL A 150 3.43 -1.06 19.90
CA VAL A 150 4.43 -1.18 20.97
C VAL A 150 5.82 -0.95 20.38
N ILE A 151 6.58 -0.02 20.97
CA ILE A 151 8.01 0.18 20.67
C ILE A 151 8.80 -0.17 21.90
N LYS A 152 9.87 -0.97 21.75
CA LYS A 152 10.90 -1.13 22.78
C LYS A 152 11.96 -0.05 22.59
N ALA A 153 12.42 0.56 23.67
CA ALA A 153 13.53 1.49 23.64
C ALA A 153 14.84 0.82 23.22
N GLU A 154 15.71 1.58 22.55
CA GLU A 154 17.09 1.23 22.27
C GLU A 154 18.00 2.18 23.06
N ASN A 155 18.99 1.66 23.79
CA ASN A 155 19.92 2.46 24.60
C ASN A 155 19.23 3.45 25.56
N ASN A 156 18.14 3.03 26.19
CA ASN A 156 17.32 3.84 27.11
C ASN A 156 16.62 5.05 26.48
N THR A 157 16.47 5.06 25.15
CA THR A 157 15.78 6.13 24.43
C THR A 157 14.81 5.58 23.39
N ILE A 158 13.71 6.31 23.18
CA ILE A 158 12.86 6.23 21.99
C ILE A 158 12.90 7.61 21.36
N GLU A 159 13.49 7.75 20.17
CA GLU A 159 13.73 9.05 19.55
C GLU A 159 12.84 9.28 18.33
N ASN A 160 12.29 10.50 18.22
CA ASN A 160 11.61 11.01 17.03
C ASN A 160 10.51 10.08 16.50
N ILE A 161 9.65 9.59 17.40
CA ILE A 161 8.52 8.72 17.02
C ILE A 161 7.27 9.55 16.84
N MET A 162 6.65 9.42 15.68
CA MET A 162 5.35 10.01 15.40
C MET A 162 4.20 9.14 15.95
N LEU A 163 3.36 9.73 16.79
CA LEU A 163 2.15 9.10 17.32
C LEU A 163 1.08 8.97 16.24
N ARG A 164 0.36 7.84 16.21
CA ARG A 164 -0.61 7.54 15.14
C ARG A 164 -2.07 7.75 15.52
N LYS A 165 -2.35 8.03 16.79
CA LYS A 165 -3.71 8.14 17.31
C LYS A 165 -3.81 9.26 18.32
N ASN A 166 -4.99 9.87 18.38
CA ASN A 166 -5.39 10.74 19.47
C ASN A 166 -5.84 9.83 20.63
N ASP A 167 -4.92 9.50 21.54
CA ASP A 167 -5.19 8.52 22.59
C ASP A 167 -4.32 8.75 23.84
N ILE A 168 -4.69 8.06 24.92
CA ILE A 168 -3.84 7.90 26.10
C ILE A 168 -2.83 6.79 25.82
N HIS A 169 -1.57 7.19 25.78
CA HIS A 169 -0.44 6.28 25.59
C HIS A 169 0.13 5.86 26.94
N SER A 170 0.69 4.66 27.00
CA SER A 170 1.35 4.12 28.18
C SER A 170 2.83 3.90 27.93
N ILE A 171 3.64 4.19 28.94
CA ILE A 171 5.07 3.90 28.98
C ILE A 171 5.28 2.88 30.10
N ILE A 172 5.72 1.69 29.73
CA ILE A 172 5.98 0.59 30.66
C ILE A 172 7.48 0.54 30.93
N VAL A 173 7.89 0.67 32.19
CA VAL A 173 9.28 0.66 32.62
C VAL A 173 9.52 -0.56 33.50
N ALA A 174 10.63 -1.25 33.27
CA ALA A 174 11.08 -2.39 34.07
C ALA A 174 12.61 -2.35 34.22
N GLY A 175 13.14 -3.15 35.13
CA GLY A 175 14.56 -3.52 35.13
C GLY A 175 14.79 -4.78 34.30
N GLU A 176 15.96 -4.93 33.70
CA GLU A 176 16.44 -6.26 33.29
C GLU A 176 16.59 -7.20 34.50
N GLU A 177 16.69 -8.49 34.24
CA GLU A 177 16.78 -9.53 35.27
C GLU A 177 17.88 -9.20 36.30
N GLY A 178 17.51 -9.21 37.57
CA GLY A 178 18.41 -8.90 38.69
C GLY A 178 18.75 -7.41 38.87
N SER A 179 18.24 -6.51 38.02
CA SER A 179 18.47 -5.08 38.14
C SER A 179 17.30 -4.38 38.87
N ASN A 180 17.63 -3.44 39.74
CA ASN A 180 16.68 -2.65 40.53
C ASN A 180 17.32 -1.29 40.88
N GLY A 181 16.49 -0.30 41.16
CA GLY A 181 16.97 1.04 41.51
C GLY A 181 16.08 2.16 40.98
N ASN A 182 16.59 3.38 41.11
CA ASN A 182 15.86 4.60 40.74
C ASN A 182 16.10 4.98 39.28
N TYR A 183 15.08 5.59 38.70
CA TYR A 183 15.13 6.17 37.37
C TYR A 183 14.40 7.51 37.29
N GLU A 184 14.81 8.31 36.31
CA GLU A 184 14.12 9.50 35.85
C GLU A 184 13.64 9.25 34.41
N ILE A 185 12.36 9.52 34.14
CA ILE A 185 11.76 9.47 32.82
C ILE A 185 11.44 10.88 32.34
N THR A 186 11.90 11.23 31.15
CA THR A 186 11.62 12.50 30.48
C THR A 186 10.85 12.23 29.19
N LEU A 187 9.77 12.98 28.97
CA LEU A 187 8.96 12.93 27.75
C LEU A 187 8.98 14.31 27.09
N ASN A 188 9.51 14.40 25.87
CA ASN A 188 9.56 15.64 25.10
C ASN A 188 8.71 15.55 23.84
N LEU A 189 8.02 16.64 23.51
CA LEU A 189 7.40 16.86 22.20
C LEU A 189 8.44 17.58 21.32
N VAL A 190 8.99 16.85 20.37
CA VAL A 190 10.07 17.35 19.50
C VAL A 190 9.50 18.18 18.36
N ASN A 191 8.44 17.69 17.72
CA ASN A 191 7.80 18.35 16.60
C ASN A 191 6.37 17.82 16.40
N GLN A 192 5.67 18.30 15.38
CA GLN A 192 4.39 17.77 14.93
C GLN A 192 4.43 17.54 13.42
N ASP A 193 3.68 16.55 12.95
CA ASP A 193 3.38 16.31 11.54
C ASP A 193 2.76 17.58 10.92
N THR A 194 3.44 18.13 9.93
CA THR A 194 3.00 19.32 9.20
C THR A 194 2.45 19.01 7.81
N GLY A 195 2.46 17.74 7.42
CA GLY A 195 2.13 17.25 6.09
C GLY A 195 0.66 16.86 5.89
N GLY A 196 0.26 16.80 4.62
CA GLY A 196 -1.08 16.34 4.20
C GLY A 196 -2.19 17.39 4.32
N GLY A 197 -3.43 16.94 4.06
CA GLY A 197 -4.62 17.78 4.06
C GLY A 197 -5.28 17.89 2.68
N LEU A 198 -5.93 19.01 2.37
CA LEU A 198 -6.52 19.26 1.05
C LEU A 198 -5.45 19.87 0.12
N ILE A 199 -5.22 19.29 -1.05
CA ILE A 199 -4.43 19.93 -2.11
C ILE A 199 -5.36 20.57 -3.14
N LEU A 200 -5.02 21.80 -3.54
CA LEU A 200 -5.75 22.55 -4.57
C LEU A 200 -5.06 22.41 -5.92
N PHE A 201 -5.86 22.43 -6.98
CA PHE A 201 -5.33 22.51 -8.34
C PHE A 201 -4.56 23.81 -8.55
N GLU A 202 -3.51 23.74 -9.35
CA GLU A 202 -2.67 24.85 -9.82
C GLU A 202 -1.91 25.61 -8.72
N THR A 203 -2.04 25.20 -7.46
CA THR A 203 -1.38 25.81 -6.31
C THR A 203 -0.31 24.87 -5.76
N PRO A 204 0.99 25.19 -5.93
CA PRO A 204 2.06 24.42 -5.30
C PRO A 204 1.90 24.41 -3.78
N THR A 205 2.01 23.24 -3.18
CA THR A 205 1.88 23.02 -1.74
C THR A 205 3.15 22.37 -1.21
N SER A 206 3.75 22.95 -0.17
CA SER A 206 4.94 22.37 0.46
C SER A 206 4.54 21.39 1.57
N GLY A 207 5.35 20.35 1.75
CA GLY A 207 5.26 19.39 2.84
C GLY A 207 6.65 18.99 3.34
N ILE A 208 6.69 18.39 4.52
CA ILE A 208 7.90 17.86 5.15
C ILE A 208 7.59 16.45 5.57
N ILE A 209 8.43 15.50 5.18
CA ILE A 209 8.45 14.19 5.83
C ILE A 209 9.36 14.33 7.04
N GLU A 210 8.81 14.39 8.26
CA GLU A 210 9.62 14.67 9.47
C GLU A 210 10.31 13.41 10.02
N THR A 211 9.68 12.26 9.86
CA THR A 211 10.19 10.97 10.36
C THR A 211 10.13 9.93 9.24
N TYR A 212 10.85 8.81 9.34
CA TYR A 212 10.87 7.87 8.21
C TYR A 212 9.55 7.14 7.98
N ASP A 213 8.79 6.94 9.05
CA ASP A 213 7.51 6.26 9.03
C ASP A 213 6.34 7.23 8.80
N ASP A 214 6.63 8.51 8.70
CA ASP A 214 5.70 9.57 8.31
C ASP A 214 5.15 9.37 6.89
N ILE A 215 3.86 9.70 6.74
CA ILE A 215 3.11 9.60 5.50
C ILE A 215 2.16 10.79 5.41
N ASP A 216 2.53 11.73 4.56
CA ASP A 216 1.67 12.86 4.23
C ASP A 216 0.57 12.40 3.27
N GLU A 217 -0.69 12.66 3.66
CA GLU A 217 -1.87 12.29 2.88
C GLU A 217 -2.58 13.55 2.34
N TRP A 218 -2.39 13.85 1.05
CA TRP A 218 -3.03 14.97 0.37
C TRP A 218 -4.26 14.51 -0.39
N THR A 219 -5.40 15.12 -0.12
CA THR A 219 -6.70 14.76 -0.70
C THR A 219 -7.13 15.79 -1.75
N PHE A 220 -7.78 15.33 -2.81
CA PHE A 220 -8.46 16.16 -3.80
C PHE A 220 -9.68 15.43 -4.36
N SER A 221 -10.57 16.16 -5.03
CA SER A 221 -11.69 15.57 -5.77
C SER A 221 -11.56 15.89 -7.26
N SER A 222 -11.93 14.95 -8.11
CA SER A 222 -11.93 15.15 -9.56
C SER A 222 -13.09 14.42 -10.22
N GLU A 223 -13.49 14.88 -11.40
CA GLU A 223 -14.60 14.35 -12.16
C GLU A 223 -14.13 13.35 -13.21
N LYS A 224 -14.96 12.34 -13.47
CA LYS A 224 -14.74 11.39 -14.55
C LYS A 224 -14.52 12.13 -15.88
N GLY A 225 -13.44 11.76 -16.57
CA GLY A 225 -13.05 12.36 -17.85
C GLY A 225 -11.95 13.42 -17.71
N SER A 226 -11.70 13.94 -16.51
CA SER A 226 -10.57 14.85 -16.28
C SER A 226 -9.22 14.12 -16.49
N ILE A 227 -8.24 14.83 -17.04
CA ILE A 227 -6.85 14.40 -17.07
C ILE A 227 -6.07 15.28 -16.11
N ILE A 228 -5.34 14.65 -15.20
CA ILE A 228 -4.53 15.36 -14.21
C ILE A 228 -3.05 15.03 -14.37
N SER A 229 -2.22 15.93 -13.85
CA SER A 229 -0.79 15.72 -13.63
C SER A 229 -0.46 16.00 -12.17
N ILE A 230 0.44 15.20 -11.59
CA ILE A 230 1.00 15.42 -10.27
C ILE A 230 2.51 15.51 -10.42
N GLU A 231 3.08 16.63 -9.98
CA GLU A 231 4.52 16.82 -9.89
C GLU A 231 4.93 16.94 -8.43
N THR A 232 5.91 16.14 -8.02
CA THR A 232 6.56 16.27 -6.72
C THR A 232 8.02 16.65 -6.92
N THR A 233 8.41 17.81 -6.41
CA THR A 233 9.75 18.37 -6.56
C THR A 233 10.46 18.38 -5.21
N ILE A 234 11.66 17.80 -5.18
CA ILE A 234 12.52 17.81 -3.98
C ILE A 234 13.51 18.97 -4.10
N PRO A 235 13.43 19.98 -3.21
CA PRO A 235 14.32 21.13 -3.28
C PRO A 235 15.76 20.74 -2.90
N PRO A 236 16.79 21.48 -3.36
CA PRO A 236 18.20 21.07 -3.25
C PRO A 236 18.70 20.85 -1.82
N GLU A 237 18.11 21.55 -0.84
CA GLU A 237 18.42 21.43 0.59
C GLU A 237 17.80 20.19 1.25
N SER A 238 16.88 19.51 0.57
CA SER A 238 16.19 18.32 1.08
C SER A 238 16.94 17.05 0.72
N ASN A 239 17.02 16.14 1.70
CA ASN A 239 17.55 14.79 1.51
C ASN A 239 16.45 13.77 1.16
N LEU A 240 15.21 14.24 0.93
CA LEU A 240 14.07 13.37 0.70
C LEU A 240 14.23 12.57 -0.61
N THR A 241 14.07 11.26 -0.48
CA THR A 241 13.85 10.37 -1.63
C THR A 241 12.45 9.79 -1.46
N PRO A 242 11.43 10.36 -2.13
CA PRO A 242 10.06 10.02 -1.87
C PRO A 242 9.60 8.76 -2.63
N SER A 243 8.62 8.07 -2.07
CA SER A 243 7.62 7.32 -2.83
C SER A 243 6.34 8.14 -2.85
N VAL A 244 5.87 8.46 -4.06
CA VAL A 244 4.61 9.17 -4.27
C VAL A 244 3.61 8.24 -4.93
N GLN A 245 2.46 8.07 -4.30
CA GLN A 245 1.45 7.10 -4.70
C GLN A 245 0.07 7.72 -4.63
N MET A 246 -0.73 7.54 -5.67
CA MET A 246 -2.10 8.04 -5.72
C MET A 246 -3.09 6.90 -5.52
N TYR A 247 -4.06 7.13 -4.65
CA TYR A 247 -5.13 6.24 -4.28
C TYR A 247 -6.48 6.85 -4.66
N TYR A 248 -7.44 6.01 -5.01
CA TYR A 248 -8.85 6.39 -5.15
C TYR A 248 -9.63 5.78 -3.98
N GLN A 249 -10.45 6.58 -3.31
CA GLN A 249 -11.35 6.08 -2.29
C GLN A 249 -12.61 5.50 -2.95
N THR A 250 -12.79 4.19 -2.82
CA THR A 250 -13.97 3.50 -3.35
C THR A 250 -15.19 3.73 -2.45
N ILE A 251 -16.39 3.44 -2.98
CA ILE A 251 -17.67 3.68 -2.29
C ILE A 251 -17.78 2.94 -0.93
N ASP A 252 -17.07 1.82 -0.79
CA ASP A 252 -16.95 1.03 0.45
C ASP A 252 -15.94 1.61 1.46
N GLY A 253 -15.32 2.76 1.16
CA GLY A 253 -14.37 3.46 2.01
C GLY A 253 -12.93 2.94 1.93
N ASN A 254 -12.63 2.00 1.03
CA ASN A 254 -11.29 1.46 0.87
C ASN A 254 -10.44 2.31 -0.09
N ASP A 255 -9.17 2.50 0.26
CA ASP A 255 -8.19 3.14 -0.62
C ASP A 255 -7.64 2.11 -1.63
N SER A 256 -7.87 2.33 -2.92
CA SER A 256 -7.28 1.54 -4.00
C SER A 256 -6.13 2.28 -4.65
N LEU A 257 -4.93 1.71 -4.66
CA LEU A 257 -3.78 2.29 -5.38
C LEU A 257 -4.09 2.35 -6.89
N VAL A 258 -4.08 3.56 -7.45
CA VAL A 258 -4.36 3.79 -8.88
C VAL A 258 -3.12 4.16 -9.68
N MET A 259 -2.12 4.78 -9.06
CA MET A 259 -0.90 5.18 -9.76
C MET A 259 0.29 5.36 -8.81
N LYS A 260 1.51 5.21 -9.34
CA LYS A 260 2.74 5.60 -8.65
C LYS A 260 3.49 6.61 -9.51
N ALA A 261 4.04 7.64 -8.89
CA ALA A 261 4.90 8.58 -9.59
C ALA A 261 6.19 7.90 -10.03
N ILE A 262 6.71 8.34 -11.18
CA ILE A 262 7.98 7.88 -11.73
C ILE A 262 8.99 9.01 -11.56
N ARG A 263 10.20 8.66 -11.11
CA ARG A 263 11.30 9.63 -11.04
C ARG A 263 11.63 10.12 -12.45
N ASN A 264 11.58 11.43 -12.65
CA ASN A 264 12.07 12.02 -13.87
C ASN A 264 13.61 11.89 -13.91
N LYS A 265 14.14 11.37 -15.02
CA LYS A 265 15.59 11.19 -15.18
C LYS A 265 16.27 12.43 -15.76
N THR A 266 15.52 13.30 -16.44
CA THR A 266 16.05 14.50 -17.10
C THR A 266 15.92 15.75 -16.23
N ALA A 267 14.81 15.90 -15.49
CA ALA A 267 14.68 16.89 -14.43
C ALA A 267 15.16 16.28 -13.11
N GLN A 268 16.29 16.76 -12.58
CA GLN A 268 16.80 16.27 -11.29
C GLN A 268 15.74 16.46 -10.20
N ASN A 269 15.59 15.44 -9.34
CA ASN A 269 14.79 15.52 -8.11
C ASN A 269 13.27 15.75 -8.27
N THR A 270 12.71 15.38 -9.42
CA THR A 270 11.25 15.40 -9.64
C THR A 270 10.67 13.99 -9.79
N TYR A 271 9.46 13.80 -9.29
CA TYR A 271 8.69 12.55 -9.33
C TYR A 271 7.28 12.85 -9.83
N ASN A 272 6.94 12.30 -11.00
CA ASN A 272 5.76 12.74 -11.73
C ASN A 272 4.78 11.60 -11.97
N ILE A 273 3.49 11.92 -11.83
CA ILE A 273 2.41 11.26 -12.54
C ILE A 273 2.05 12.22 -13.66
N GLU A 274 2.65 12.05 -14.83
CA GLU A 274 2.59 13.05 -15.91
C GLU A 274 1.18 13.24 -16.47
N ARG A 275 0.46 12.13 -16.68
CA ARG A 275 -0.93 12.13 -17.16
C ARG A 275 -1.69 11.00 -16.48
N PHE A 276 -2.83 11.32 -15.88
CA PHE A 276 -3.75 10.33 -15.33
C PHE A 276 -5.20 10.69 -15.65
N PHE A 277 -5.88 9.79 -16.36
CA PHE A 277 -7.30 9.94 -16.67
C PHE A 277 -8.18 9.43 -15.54
N ILE A 278 -9.04 10.32 -15.06
CA ILE A 278 -9.99 10.06 -13.99
C ILE A 278 -11.13 9.20 -14.53
N ARG A 279 -11.16 7.93 -14.13
CA ARG A 279 -12.17 6.96 -14.58
C ARG A 279 -13.45 7.00 -13.75
N ASN A 280 -13.34 7.43 -12.50
CA ASN A 280 -14.43 7.51 -11.54
C ASN A 280 -14.37 8.89 -10.87
N SER A 281 -15.47 9.62 -10.87
CA SER A 281 -15.57 10.83 -10.05
C SER A 281 -15.43 10.47 -8.57
N GLY A 282 -14.82 11.35 -7.78
CA GLY A 282 -14.75 11.20 -6.33
C GLY A 282 -13.44 11.69 -5.73
N GLN A 283 -13.17 11.23 -4.51
CA GLN A 283 -12.01 11.60 -3.72
C GLN A 283 -10.79 10.73 -4.08
N TYR A 284 -9.65 11.40 -4.23
CA TYR A 284 -8.34 10.82 -4.43
C TYR A 284 -7.38 11.28 -3.33
N THR A 285 -6.42 10.42 -2.99
CA THR A 285 -5.39 10.70 -1.97
C THR A 285 -4.01 10.46 -2.56
N ILE A 286 -3.15 11.47 -2.52
CA ILE A 286 -1.72 11.39 -2.83
C ILE A 286 -0.99 11.14 -1.52
N LYS A 287 -0.32 9.99 -1.41
CA LYS A 287 0.52 9.64 -0.27
C LYS A 287 1.98 9.88 -0.62
N VAL A 288 2.65 10.72 0.14
CA VAL A 288 4.09 10.99 0.05
C VAL A 288 4.76 10.39 1.28
N LYS A 289 5.86 9.65 1.09
CA LYS A 289 6.63 9.09 2.21
C LYS A 289 8.08 8.86 1.83
N ALA A 290 8.97 8.77 2.82
CA ALA A 290 10.36 8.37 2.60
C ALA A 290 10.45 6.90 2.15
N ILE A 291 11.42 6.57 1.27
CA ILE A 291 11.69 5.17 0.91
C ILE A 291 12.64 4.47 1.89
N ASN A 292 13.39 5.24 2.69
CA ASN A 292 14.32 4.73 3.71
C ASN A 292 14.54 5.76 4.84
N ASN A 293 15.16 5.30 5.93
CA ASN A 293 15.39 6.08 7.15
C ASN A 293 16.37 7.25 7.06
N LYS A 294 17.07 7.42 5.93
CA LYS A 294 17.99 8.55 5.70
C LYS A 294 17.45 9.56 4.71
N SER A 295 16.21 9.36 4.25
CA SER A 295 15.62 10.08 3.12
C SER A 295 14.39 10.88 3.51
N ILE A 296 14.43 11.55 4.66
CA ILE A 296 13.40 12.48 5.14
C ILE A 296 13.69 13.91 4.65
N GLY A 297 12.70 14.81 4.71
CA GLY A 297 12.89 16.21 4.35
C GLY A 297 11.73 16.86 3.58
N LEU A 298 11.99 18.07 3.09
CA LEU A 298 11.05 18.92 2.36
C LEU A 298 10.71 18.39 0.96
N TYR A 299 9.50 18.69 0.50
CA TYR A 299 9.09 18.59 -0.90
C TYR A 299 8.03 19.64 -1.24
N THR A 300 7.82 19.84 -2.54
CA THR A 300 6.70 20.62 -3.07
C THR A 300 5.86 19.73 -3.98
N LEU A 301 4.55 19.73 -3.77
CA LEU A 301 3.56 19.00 -4.56
C LEU A 301 2.75 19.98 -5.40
N GLN A 302 2.59 19.70 -6.68
CA GLN A 302 1.73 20.46 -7.58
C GLN A 302 0.75 19.51 -8.28
N LEU A 303 -0.53 19.83 -8.21
CA LEU A 303 -1.62 19.13 -8.87
C LEU A 303 -2.16 20.02 -10.00
N LEU A 304 -2.19 19.52 -11.22
CA LEU A 304 -2.64 20.26 -12.40
C LEU A 304 -3.74 19.50 -13.11
N THR A 305 -4.69 20.25 -13.69
CA THR A 305 -5.53 19.72 -14.77
C THR A 305 -4.80 19.98 -16.07
N ILE A 306 -4.71 18.99 -16.94
CA ILE A 306 -4.10 19.13 -18.25
C ILE A 306 -5.12 18.81 -19.33
N SER A 307 -5.01 19.49 -20.46
CA SER A 307 -5.81 19.15 -21.64
C SER A 307 -5.25 17.91 -22.30
N ASP A 308 -6.13 17.12 -22.89
CA ASP A 308 -5.74 16.14 -23.89
C ASP A 308 -4.98 16.86 -25.03
N THR A 309 -3.91 16.22 -25.50
CA THR A 309 -2.99 16.80 -26.49
C THR A 309 -3.33 16.40 -27.92
N ASP A 310 -4.16 15.37 -28.12
CA ASP A 310 -4.59 14.90 -29.43
C ASP A 310 -6.09 15.11 -29.68
N GLY A 311 -6.51 14.90 -30.93
CA GLY A 311 -7.87 15.20 -31.41
C GLY A 311 -7.95 16.48 -32.25
N GLY A 312 -9.15 17.08 -32.28
CA GLY A 312 -9.44 18.32 -32.99
C GLY A 312 -10.31 18.16 -34.24
N GLN A 313 -10.29 19.13 -35.14
CA GLN A 313 -11.21 19.14 -36.27
C GLN A 313 -10.79 18.13 -37.35
N LEU A 314 -11.69 17.21 -37.72
CA LEU A 314 -11.51 16.36 -38.90
C LEU A 314 -11.86 17.12 -40.16
N LEU A 315 -10.91 17.14 -41.09
CA LEU A 315 -11.12 17.64 -42.44
C LEU A 315 -11.42 16.45 -43.38
N SER A 316 -12.43 16.61 -44.23
CA SER A 316 -12.82 15.55 -45.17
C SER A 316 -11.69 15.24 -46.14
N GLY A 317 -11.35 13.95 -46.28
CA GLY A 317 -10.30 13.47 -47.16
C GLY A 317 -8.87 13.63 -46.64
N THR A 318 -8.66 14.17 -45.42
CA THR A 318 -7.34 14.20 -44.79
C THR A 318 -7.13 13.01 -43.86
N GLN A 319 -5.89 12.54 -43.78
CA GLN A 319 -5.46 11.58 -42.77
C GLN A 319 -4.94 12.35 -41.57
N ASN A 320 -5.73 12.36 -40.49
CA ASN A 320 -5.35 12.98 -39.22
C ASN A 320 -4.68 11.91 -38.35
N LYS A 321 -3.65 12.29 -37.60
CA LYS A 321 -2.91 11.39 -36.71
C LYS A 321 -3.22 11.75 -35.27
N GLY A 322 -3.32 10.75 -34.42
CA GLY A 322 -3.42 10.91 -32.97
C GLY A 322 -2.67 9.79 -32.28
N ASN A 323 -2.42 9.96 -30.99
CA ASN A 323 -1.77 8.99 -30.14
C ASN A 323 -2.57 8.84 -28.86
N ILE A 324 -3.02 7.61 -28.58
CA ILE A 324 -3.52 7.30 -27.24
C ILE A 324 -2.30 7.24 -26.34
N ASP A 325 -2.09 8.24 -25.49
CA ASP A 325 -0.86 8.43 -24.72
C ASP A 325 -0.70 7.42 -23.59
N PHE A 326 -1.82 7.00 -22.99
CA PHE A 326 -1.84 6.10 -21.86
C PHE A 326 -3.16 5.32 -21.76
N ALA A 327 -3.20 4.33 -20.87
CA ALA A 327 -4.37 3.48 -20.72
C ALA A 327 -5.61 4.28 -20.27
N GLY A 328 -6.64 4.29 -21.11
CA GLY A 328 -7.91 4.99 -20.85
C GLY A 328 -7.96 6.41 -21.39
N ASP A 329 -6.90 6.85 -22.07
CA ASP A 329 -6.89 8.07 -22.86
C ASP A 329 -7.86 7.98 -24.06
N THR A 330 -8.45 9.11 -24.43
CA THR A 330 -9.42 9.21 -25.52
C THR A 330 -9.36 10.55 -26.25
N ASP A 331 -9.01 10.49 -27.52
CA ASP A 331 -8.95 11.68 -28.35
C ASP A 331 -10.33 11.98 -28.94
N GLN A 332 -10.71 13.26 -28.90
CA GLN A 332 -11.97 13.75 -29.45
C GLN A 332 -11.75 14.50 -30.76
N TRP A 333 -12.46 14.04 -31.80
CA TRP A 333 -12.36 14.57 -33.15
C TRP A 333 -13.68 15.15 -33.62
N THR A 334 -13.75 16.43 -33.99
CA THR A 334 -15.01 17.08 -34.37
C THR A 334 -15.16 17.29 -35.88
N PHE A 335 -16.38 17.23 -36.40
CA PHE A 335 -16.69 17.60 -37.78
C PHE A 335 -18.12 18.12 -37.92
N ASN A 336 -18.38 18.92 -38.95
CA ASN A 336 -19.71 19.39 -39.28
C ASN A 336 -20.32 18.54 -40.41
N ALA A 337 -21.60 18.18 -40.28
CA ALA A 337 -22.35 17.50 -41.33
C ALA A 337 -23.77 18.06 -41.46
N LYS A 338 -24.35 17.93 -42.66
CA LYS A 338 -25.73 18.32 -42.94
C LYS A 338 -26.64 17.12 -42.84
N LYS A 339 -27.90 17.38 -42.53
CA LYS A 339 -28.98 16.39 -42.62
C LYS A 339 -28.92 15.67 -43.96
N ASP A 340 -29.09 14.36 -43.90
CA ASP A 340 -29.04 13.41 -45.00
C ASP A 340 -27.64 13.06 -45.55
N ASP A 341 -26.57 13.76 -45.14
CA ASP A 341 -25.19 13.38 -45.48
C ASP A 341 -24.89 11.93 -45.05
N LEU A 342 -24.12 11.22 -45.86
CA LEU A 342 -23.55 9.91 -45.59
C LEU A 342 -22.09 10.03 -45.17
N ILE A 343 -21.82 9.68 -43.92
CA ILE A 343 -20.50 9.78 -43.31
C ILE A 343 -19.83 8.42 -43.27
N THR A 344 -18.60 8.35 -43.80
CA THR A 344 -17.70 7.21 -43.60
C THR A 344 -16.48 7.66 -42.82
N ILE A 345 -16.21 7.01 -41.68
CA ILE A 345 -15.04 7.26 -40.83
C ILE A 345 -14.23 5.98 -40.76
N THR A 346 -12.93 6.08 -41.05
CA THR A 346 -11.99 4.98 -40.92
C THR A 346 -10.88 5.35 -39.95
N LEU A 347 -10.71 4.53 -38.91
CA LEU A 347 -9.55 4.58 -38.02
C LEU A 347 -8.64 3.38 -38.29
N GLN A 348 -7.34 3.62 -38.36
CA GLN A 348 -6.32 2.62 -38.58
C GLN A 348 -5.22 2.72 -37.53
N SER A 349 -4.85 1.61 -36.91
CA SER A 349 -3.72 1.51 -35.97
C SER A 349 -2.98 0.19 -36.15
N ASP A 350 -1.79 0.08 -35.56
CA ASP A 350 -1.13 -1.23 -35.43
C ASP A 350 -1.92 -2.16 -34.49
N GLN A 351 -1.55 -3.45 -34.44
CA GLN A 351 -2.23 -4.44 -33.60
C GLN A 351 -2.15 -4.19 -32.09
N GLN A 352 -1.19 -3.38 -31.62
CA GLN A 352 -0.93 -3.20 -30.20
C GLN A 352 -1.99 -2.33 -29.55
N LEU A 353 -2.57 -1.38 -30.28
CA LEU A 353 -3.50 -0.40 -29.71
C LEU A 353 -4.85 -1.00 -29.27
N ASN A 354 -5.33 -2.07 -29.91
CA ASN A 354 -6.68 -2.61 -29.70
C ASN A 354 -7.77 -1.51 -29.58
N PRO A 355 -7.92 -0.69 -30.63
CA PRO A 355 -8.70 0.54 -30.55
C PRO A 355 -10.21 0.30 -30.49
N TYR A 356 -10.93 1.32 -30.02
CA TYR A 356 -12.36 1.50 -30.26
C TYR A 356 -12.61 2.89 -30.84
N MET A 357 -13.75 3.05 -31.49
CA MET A 357 -14.18 4.32 -32.07
C MET A 357 -15.70 4.44 -31.96
N THR A 358 -16.18 5.57 -31.45
CA THR A 358 -17.60 5.90 -31.39
C THR A 358 -17.89 7.20 -32.11
N LEU A 359 -19.12 7.35 -32.58
CA LEU A 359 -19.65 8.58 -33.14
C LEU A 359 -20.78 9.07 -32.25
N ASN A 360 -20.67 10.32 -31.85
CA ASN A 360 -21.60 11.01 -30.97
C ASN A 360 -22.14 12.27 -31.67
N GLU A 361 -23.38 12.63 -31.37
CA GLU A 361 -23.97 13.94 -31.68
C GLU A 361 -23.57 14.95 -30.58
N ASN A 362 -23.90 16.23 -30.77
CA ASN A 362 -23.76 17.29 -29.77
C ASN A 362 -24.12 16.85 -28.34
N ASN A 363 -23.36 17.32 -27.36
CA ASN A 363 -23.43 16.94 -25.94
C ASN A 363 -23.14 15.46 -25.67
N ASP A 364 -22.24 14.84 -26.44
CA ASP A 364 -21.78 13.46 -26.29
C ASP A 364 -22.90 12.40 -26.33
N ILE A 365 -23.98 12.68 -27.07
CA ILE A 365 -25.06 11.72 -27.27
C ILE A 365 -24.56 10.61 -28.21
N PHE A 366 -24.38 9.40 -27.67
CA PHE A 366 -23.92 8.25 -28.43
C PHE A 366 -24.88 7.91 -29.58
N LEU A 367 -24.34 7.81 -30.81
CA LEU A 367 -25.10 7.40 -32.00
C LEU A 367 -24.76 5.97 -32.43
N THR A 368 -23.47 5.68 -32.58
CA THR A 368 -23.01 4.37 -33.03
C THR A 368 -21.55 4.13 -32.66
N LYS A 369 -21.13 2.86 -32.75
CA LYS A 369 -19.74 2.44 -32.64
C LYS A 369 -19.25 1.86 -33.95
N ALA A 370 -17.96 2.00 -34.21
CA ALA A 370 -17.33 1.42 -35.38
C ALA A 370 -17.38 -0.11 -35.37
N THR A 371 -17.49 -0.68 -36.56
CA THR A 371 -17.22 -2.10 -36.78
C THR A 371 -15.72 -2.33 -36.87
N GLU A 372 -15.21 -3.30 -36.13
CA GLU A 372 -13.78 -3.61 -36.07
C GLU A 372 -13.42 -4.73 -37.04
N ARG A 373 -12.28 -4.59 -37.72
CA ARG A 373 -11.68 -5.65 -38.53
C ARG A 373 -10.17 -5.63 -38.35
N LEU A 374 -9.62 -6.72 -37.80
CA LEU A 374 -8.17 -6.94 -37.79
C LEU A 374 -7.75 -7.51 -39.15
N ILE A 375 -6.86 -6.81 -39.85
CA ILE A 375 -6.35 -7.24 -41.17
C ILE A 375 -4.86 -7.55 -41.05
N ASN A 376 -4.43 -8.64 -41.68
CA ASN A 376 -3.01 -8.95 -41.85
C ASN A 376 -2.52 -8.28 -43.15
N GLN A 377 -1.72 -7.22 -43.03
CA GLN A 377 -1.06 -6.59 -44.17
C GLN A 377 0.44 -6.89 -44.09
N GLU A 378 0.98 -7.62 -45.07
CA GLU A 378 2.43 -7.80 -45.26
C GLU A 378 3.22 -8.15 -43.96
N SER A 379 2.68 -9.04 -43.13
CA SER A 379 3.25 -9.50 -41.84
C SER A 379 3.06 -8.57 -40.64
N LYS A 380 2.37 -7.44 -40.78
CA LYS A 380 1.89 -6.59 -39.68
C LYS A 380 0.37 -6.68 -39.56
N LYS A 381 -0.11 -7.09 -38.39
CA LYS A 381 -1.55 -7.02 -38.09
C LYS A 381 -1.90 -5.55 -37.79
N VAL A 382 -2.98 -5.08 -38.39
CA VAL A 382 -3.47 -3.70 -38.33
C VAL A 382 -4.94 -3.74 -37.96
N TRP A 383 -5.36 -2.91 -37.00
CA TRP A 383 -6.77 -2.68 -36.72
C TRP A 383 -7.32 -1.67 -37.70
N ILE A 384 -8.45 -2.00 -38.32
CA ILE A 384 -9.25 -1.06 -39.09
C ILE A 384 -10.64 -0.99 -38.47
N LEU A 385 -11.03 0.21 -38.05
CA LEU A 385 -12.35 0.50 -37.52
C LEU A 385 -13.11 1.32 -38.54
N LEU A 386 -14.34 0.90 -38.83
CA LEU A 386 -15.15 1.49 -39.88
C LEU A 386 -16.55 1.81 -39.36
N ILE A 387 -16.91 3.09 -39.45
CA ILE A 387 -18.30 3.55 -39.50
C ILE A 387 -18.57 3.83 -40.97
N LYS A 388 -19.42 3.04 -41.62
CA LYS A 388 -19.66 3.13 -43.06
C LYS A 388 -21.02 3.75 -43.33
N ASP A 389 -21.05 4.76 -44.19
CA ASP A 389 -22.25 5.37 -44.76
C ASP A 389 -23.33 5.68 -43.70
N PHE A 390 -22.90 6.20 -42.55
CA PHE A 390 -23.81 6.59 -41.48
C PHE A 390 -24.61 7.82 -41.92
N LYS A 391 -25.94 7.68 -41.93
CA LYS A 391 -26.83 8.73 -42.41
C LYS A 391 -27.15 9.74 -41.30
N ILE A 392 -26.76 10.98 -41.54
CA ILE A 392 -26.96 12.11 -40.63
C ILE A 392 -28.44 12.50 -40.58
N LYS A 393 -28.97 12.66 -39.37
CA LYS A 393 -30.40 12.97 -39.12
C LYS A 393 -30.65 14.46 -38.88
N THR A 394 -29.65 15.13 -38.29
CA THR A 394 -29.72 16.54 -37.92
C THR A 394 -28.47 17.25 -38.44
N SER A 395 -28.61 18.42 -39.03
CA SER A 395 -27.41 19.22 -39.36
C SER A 395 -26.76 19.73 -38.08
N GLY A 396 -25.44 19.62 -37.97
CA GLY A 396 -24.72 20.05 -36.76
C GLY A 396 -23.28 19.56 -36.71
N GLU A 397 -22.67 19.78 -35.55
CA GLU A 397 -21.37 19.23 -35.19
C GLU A 397 -21.53 17.82 -34.61
N TYR A 398 -20.53 16.99 -34.87
CA TYR A 398 -20.45 15.60 -34.46
C TYR A 398 -19.06 15.31 -33.93
N THR A 399 -18.97 14.43 -32.94
CA THR A 399 -17.70 14.04 -32.29
C THR A 399 -17.43 12.57 -32.55
N VAL A 400 -16.23 12.27 -33.05
CA VAL A 400 -15.64 10.94 -33.10
C VAL A 400 -14.72 10.78 -31.91
N THR A 401 -15.01 9.84 -31.03
CA THR A 401 -14.12 9.50 -29.92
C THR A 401 -13.28 8.29 -30.31
N ALA A 402 -11.96 8.46 -30.35
CA ALA A 402 -11.00 7.38 -30.49
C ALA A 402 -10.46 6.98 -29.11
N GLY A 403 -10.11 5.70 -28.92
CA GLY A 403 -9.55 5.24 -27.66
C GLY A 403 -9.06 3.80 -27.77
N ALA A 404 -8.53 3.26 -26.67
CA ALA A 404 -8.00 1.90 -26.59
C ALA A 404 -8.70 1.04 -25.54
N LYS A 405 -9.00 -0.23 -25.87
CA LYS A 405 -9.68 -1.15 -24.96
C LYS A 405 -8.72 -1.78 -23.95
N GLY A 406 -8.71 -1.32 -22.70
CA GLY A 406 -7.94 -1.96 -21.63
C GLY A 406 -6.70 -1.18 -21.23
N ARG A 407 -5.51 -1.77 -21.37
CA ARG A 407 -4.22 -1.16 -20.99
C ARG A 407 -3.32 -0.81 -22.18
N TYR A 408 -3.90 -0.77 -23.38
CA TYR A 408 -3.17 -0.46 -24.61
C TYR A 408 -3.14 1.05 -24.85
N PHE A 409 -2.13 1.49 -25.58
CA PHE A 409 -1.84 2.87 -25.94
C PHE A 409 -0.93 2.86 -27.17
N GLY A 410 -0.85 3.97 -27.90
CA GLY A 410 -0.07 4.10 -29.13
C GLY A 410 -0.79 4.84 -30.26
N GLU A 411 -0.09 4.93 -31.37
CA GLU A 411 -0.47 5.78 -32.50
C GLU A 411 -1.60 5.17 -33.35
N TYR A 412 -2.42 6.05 -33.91
CA TYR A 412 -3.40 5.72 -34.93
C TYR A 412 -3.56 6.86 -35.94
N SER A 413 -4.33 6.59 -37.00
CA SER A 413 -4.78 7.61 -37.93
C SER A 413 -6.28 7.49 -38.16
N VAL A 414 -6.94 8.63 -38.34
CA VAL A 414 -8.38 8.73 -38.59
C VAL A 414 -8.64 9.57 -39.82
N THR A 415 -9.55 9.08 -40.66
CA THR A 415 -9.99 9.72 -41.90
C THR A 415 -11.50 9.81 -41.90
N ILE A 416 -12.03 10.89 -42.46
CA ILE A 416 -13.46 11.06 -42.68
C ILE A 416 -13.74 11.38 -44.15
N LEU A 417 -14.83 10.81 -44.66
CA LEU A 417 -15.42 11.13 -45.94
C LEU A 417 -16.89 11.48 -45.72
N SER A 418 -17.27 12.72 -46.04
CA SER A 418 -18.67 13.14 -46.09
C SER A 418 -19.16 13.18 -47.54
N ARG A 419 -20.34 12.59 -47.79
CA ARG A 419 -21.01 12.63 -49.09
C ARG A 419 -22.45 13.12 -48.90
N PRO A 420 -22.93 14.09 -49.70
CA PRO A 420 -24.30 14.58 -49.61
C PRO A 420 -25.34 13.55 -50.07
#